data_AF-A0A3N5X8R6-F1
#
_entry.id   AF-A0A3N5X8R6-F1
#
_cell.length_a   1.000
_cell.length_b   1.000
_cell.length_c   1.000
_cell.angle_alpha   90.00
_cell.angle_beta   90.00
_cell.angle_gamma   90.00
#
_symmetry.space_group_name_H-M   'P 1'
#
loop_
_entity.id
_entity.type
_entity.pdbx_description
1 polymer ?
#
loop_
_entity_poly.entity_id
_entity_poly.type
_entity_poly.pdbx_seq_one_letter_code
_entity_poly.pdbx_strand_id
1 'polypeptide(L)' 'SEMFNFRSPSFKALGLDKDKLNNKELIELMLKEPRLIRRPVVRMGGKIYFAADKLFLENLLS' A
#
# COMPACT_ATOMS: atom_id res chain seq x y z
N SER A 1 -3.22 7.37 -1.14
CA SER A 1 -2.46 6.67 -2.20
C SER A 1 -1.22 5.93 -1.68
N GLU A 2 -0.54 6.40 -0.61
CA GLU A 2 0.68 5.77 -0.06
C GLU A 2 0.55 4.28 0.28
N MET A 3 -0.63 3.83 0.70
CA MET A 3 -0.87 2.41 1.05
C MET A 3 -1.14 1.50 -0.15
N PHE A 4 -1.55 2.03 -1.31
CA PHE A 4 -2.02 1.21 -2.43
C PHE A 4 -0.90 0.91 -3.45
N ASN A 5 -0.85 -0.32 -3.93
CA ASN A 5 0.18 -0.83 -4.84
C ASN A 5 -0.32 -0.91 -6.30
N PHE A 6 -0.41 0.25 -6.95
CA PHE A 6 -0.76 0.37 -8.37
C PHE A 6 0.22 -0.34 -9.32
N ARG A 7 1.44 -0.67 -8.86
CA ARG A 7 2.44 -1.38 -9.68
C ARG A 7 2.30 -2.89 -9.61
N SER A 8 1.46 -3.43 -8.72
CA SER A 8 1.29 -4.86 -8.54
C SER A 8 0.74 -5.55 -9.80
N PRO A 9 1.14 -6.81 -10.07
CA PRO A 9 0.53 -7.61 -11.14
C PRO A 9 -0.99 -7.74 -10.97
N SER A 10 -1.47 -7.91 -9.74
CA SER A 10 -2.89 -8.00 -9.43
C SER A 10 -3.66 -6.75 -9.84
N PHE A 11 -3.14 -5.54 -9.59
CA PHE A 11 -3.81 -4.32 -10.04
C PHE A 11 -3.85 -4.20 -11.56
N LYS A 12 -2.72 -4.49 -12.23
CA LYS A 12 -2.63 -4.44 -13.69
C LYS A 12 -3.63 -5.38 -14.36
N ALA A 13 -3.85 -6.56 -13.78
CA ALA A 13 -4.80 -7.54 -14.28
C ALA A 13 -6.28 -7.09 -14.18
N LEU A 14 -6.61 -6.10 -13.34
CA LEU A 14 -7.97 -5.57 -13.21
C LEU A 14 -8.37 -4.64 -14.37
N GLY A 15 -7.41 -4.12 -15.15
CA GLY A 15 -7.69 -3.22 -16.27
C GLY A 15 -8.34 -1.88 -15.88
N LEU A 16 -8.24 -1.49 -14.61
CA LEU A 16 -8.84 -0.26 -14.09
C LEU A 16 -7.94 0.96 -14.35
N ASP A 17 -8.58 2.08 -14.67
CA ASP A 17 -7.92 3.38 -14.74
C ASP A 17 -7.73 3.95 -13.32
N LYS A 18 -6.45 4.08 -12.90
CA LYS A 18 -6.10 4.57 -11.56
C LYS A 18 -6.63 5.98 -11.29
N ASP A 19 -6.76 6.82 -12.33
CA ASP A 19 -7.08 8.24 -12.16
C ASP A 19 -8.59 8.45 -11.96
N LYS A 20 -9.39 7.38 -12.13
CA LYS A 20 -10.84 7.37 -11.89
C LYS A 20 -11.24 6.78 -10.53
N LEU A 21 -10.29 6.19 -9.79
CA LEU A 21 -10.58 5.52 -8.52
C LEU A 21 -10.55 6.49 -7.35
N ASN A 22 -11.62 6.50 -6.55
CA ASN A 22 -11.68 7.25 -5.30
C ASN A 22 -11.15 6.45 -4.11
N ASN A 23 -10.94 7.13 -2.97
CA ASN A 23 -10.38 6.50 -1.78
C ASN A 23 -11.21 5.32 -1.25
N LYS A 24 -12.55 5.39 -1.31
CA LYS A 24 -13.42 4.29 -0.85
C LYS A 24 -13.24 3.06 -1.74
N GLU A 25 -13.19 3.25 -3.06
CA GLU A 25 -12.95 2.16 -4.01
C GLU A 25 -11.57 1.53 -3.81
N LEU A 26 -10.54 2.33 -3.54
CA LEU A 26 -9.21 1.82 -3.21
C LEU A 26 -9.24 0.96 -1.93
N ILE A 27 -9.94 1.39 -0.88
CA ILE A 27 -10.11 0.59 0.35
C ILE A 27 -10.82 -0.73 0.05
N GLU A 28 -11.94 -0.70 -0.68
CA GLU A 28 -12.67 -1.92 -1.07
C GLU A 28 -11.80 -2.89 -1.88
N LEU A 29 -10.99 -2.37 -2.79
CA LEU A 29 -10.03 -3.18 -3.55
C LEU A 29 -8.98 -3.81 -2.63
N MET A 30 -8.43 -3.07 -1.66
CA MET A 30 -7.47 -3.63 -0.68
C MET A 30 -8.10 -4.69 0.22
N LEU A 31 -9.38 -4.56 0.58
CA LEU A 31 -10.11 -5.58 1.33
C LEU A 31 -10.30 -6.87 0.53
N LYS A 32 -10.60 -6.75 -0.77
CA LYS A 32 -10.77 -7.89 -1.68
C LYS A 32 -9.45 -8.56 -2.03
N GLU A 33 -8.39 -7.78 -2.22
CA GLU A 33 -7.06 -8.27 -2.58
C GLU A 33 -5.99 -7.59 -1.70
N PRO A 34 -5.61 -8.22 -0.58
CA PRO A 34 -4.63 -7.67 0.35
C PRO A 34 -3.22 -7.46 -0.22
N ARG A 35 -2.90 -8.05 -1.39
CA ARG A 35 -1.63 -7.79 -2.12
C ARG A 35 -1.60 -6.41 -2.77
N LEU A 36 -2.75 -5.73 -2.88
CA LEU A 36 -2.84 -4.34 -3.31
C LEU A 36 -2.36 -3.37 -2.23
N ILE A 37 -2.06 -3.82 -1.02
CA ILE A 37 -1.43 -3.00 0.01
C ILE A 37 0.09 -3.04 -0.18
N ARG A 38 0.75 -1.88 -0.14
CA ARG A 38 2.22 -1.76 -0.15
C ARG A 38 2.82 -2.36 1.11
N ARG A 39 3.81 -3.25 0.94
CA ARG A 39 4.44 -4.03 2.02
C ARG A 39 5.95 -3.80 2.07
N PRO A 40 6.59 -3.95 3.25
CA PRO A 40 5.99 -4.26 4.56
C PRO A 40 5.13 -3.10 5.12
N VAL A 41 4.27 -3.41 6.09
CA VAL A 41 3.49 -2.41 6.84
C VAL A 41 3.97 -2.44 8.28
N VAL A 42 4.51 -1.33 8.76
CA VAL A 42 5.06 -1.20 10.12
C VAL A 42 4.28 -0.16 10.90
N ARG A 43 3.91 -0.47 12.15
CA ARG A 43 3.23 0.46 13.05
C ARG A 43 4.09 0.69 14.29
N MET A 44 4.47 1.94 14.55
CA MET A 44 5.29 2.31 15.69
C MET A 44 4.93 3.72 16.17
N GLY A 45 4.81 3.92 17.50
CA GLY A 45 4.51 5.25 18.08
C GLY A 45 3.23 5.91 17.54
N GLY A 46 2.21 5.12 17.18
CA GLY A 46 0.96 5.63 16.60
C GLY A 46 1.03 5.97 15.10
N LYS A 47 2.20 5.89 14.47
CA LYS A 47 2.39 6.10 13.02
C LYS A 47 2.42 4.78 12.26
N ILE A 48 2.01 4.81 11.00
CA ILE A 48 2.02 3.65 10.08
C ILE A 48 2.95 3.98 8.91
N TYR A 49 3.80 3.02 8.55
CA TYR A 49 4.77 3.11 7.47
C TYR A 49 4.51 2.00 6.46
N PHE A 50 4.30 2.37 5.19
CA PHE A 50 4.06 1.44 4.09
C PHE A 50 5.30 1.33 3.20
N ALA A 51 5.58 0.12 2.70
CA ALA A 51 6.77 -0.15 1.88
C ALA A 51 8.09 0.31 2.52
N ALA A 52 8.20 0.14 3.83
CA ALA A 52 9.43 0.46 4.57
C ALA A 52 10.59 -0.43 4.07
N ASP A 53 11.66 0.20 3.61
CA ASP A 53 12.89 -0.49 3.21
C ASP A 53 13.85 -0.67 4.39
N LYS A 54 14.95 -1.39 4.17
CA LYS A 54 15.93 -1.72 5.22
C LYS A 54 16.49 -0.46 5.89
N LEU A 55 16.90 0.54 5.10
CA LEU A 55 17.47 1.77 5.62
C LEU A 55 16.46 2.56 6.45
N PHE A 56 15.21 2.64 5.98
CA PHE A 56 14.13 3.27 6.73
C PHE A 56 13.89 2.57 8.07
N LEU A 57 13.85 1.23 8.07
CA LEU A 57 13.65 0.45 9.30
C LEU A 57 14.83 0.58 10.27
N GLU A 58 16.07 0.64 9.78
CA GLU A 58 17.25 0.90 10.62
C GLU A 58 17.17 2.27 11.30
N ASN A 59 16.79 3.30 10.56
CA ASN A 59 16.59 4.65 11.11
C ASN A 59 15.40 4.73 12.07
N LEU A 60 14.38 3.89 11.90
CA LEU A 60 13.22 3.87 12.79
C LEU A 60 13.56 3.28 14.16
N LEU A 61 14.55 2.39 14.23
CA LEU A 61 14.97 1.68 15.44
C LEU A 61 16.10 2.38 16.22
N SER A 62 16.71 3.40 15.62
CA SER A 62 17.81 4.19 16.20
C SER A 62 17.28 5.33 17.08
#